data_AF-A0A8S3GIB6-F1
#
_entry.id   AF-A0A8S3GIB6-F1
#
_cell.length_a   1.000
_cell.length_b   1.000
_cell.length_c   1.000
_cell.angle_alpha   90.00
_cell.angle_beta   90.00
_cell.angle_gamma   90.00
#
_symmetry.space_group_name_H-M   'P 1'
#
loop_
_entity.id
_entity.type
_entity.pdbx_description
1 polymer ?
#
loop_
_entity_poly.entity_id
_entity_poly.type
_entity_poly.pdbx_seq_one_letter_code
_entity_poly.pdbx_strand_id
1 'polypeptide(L)'
;GILFSNGECVKATKDLVRLYVHEAERVYGDKLVNGDDIDSFQKIFRDTVKKNFTDVDEEFCFRRPLIYTHFSTGIGDPKYMPIDNWQQLTRLLTDALENYNEVNASMNLVLFEDAMMHICRINRILESPRGNALLVGVGGSGKQSLSRLAAFVSAQEVFQITIRKGYGIADLKLDLNTLYMRAGIKNIPTVFLMTDAQVADEKFLVLINDMLASGEINGLFTDDETTEILASVKNEVRAQGIEDTKENCWRYFIDKVRRNLKIVLCFSPVGATLRVRARRFPALVNCTNID
;
A
#
# COMPACT_ATOMS: atom_id res chain seq x y z
N GLY A 1 -11.46 2.48 -3.60
CA GLY A 1 -10.93 2.67 -4.95
C GLY A 1 -11.95 3.20 -5.95
N ILE A 2 -13.27 3.12 -5.75
CA ILE A 2 -14.23 3.79 -6.67
C ILE A 2 -13.87 5.28 -6.88
N LEU A 3 -13.48 5.99 -5.81
CA LEU A 3 -13.04 7.38 -5.87
C LEU A 3 -11.71 7.63 -6.60
N PHE A 4 -10.98 6.58 -7.01
CA PHE A 4 -9.83 6.73 -7.90
C PHE A 4 -10.25 6.92 -9.37
N SER A 5 -11.48 6.52 -9.71
CA SER A 5 -12.01 6.68 -11.06
C SER A 5 -12.41 8.13 -11.35
N ASN A 6 -12.37 8.48 -12.63
CA ASN A 6 -12.83 9.75 -13.17
C ASN A 6 -13.83 9.51 -14.32
N GLY A 7 -14.27 10.57 -14.99
CA GLY A 7 -15.20 10.46 -16.14
C GLY A 7 -14.62 9.73 -17.36
N GLU A 8 -13.30 9.54 -17.44
CA GLU A 8 -12.69 8.74 -18.51
C GLU A 8 -12.80 7.24 -18.23
N CYS A 9 -12.72 6.85 -16.96
CA CYS A 9 -12.86 5.48 -16.48
C CYS A 9 -14.31 4.98 -16.55
N VAL A 10 -15.27 5.84 -16.21
CA VAL A 10 -16.69 5.51 -16.13
C VAL A 10 -17.46 6.30 -17.17
N LYS A 11 -17.69 5.70 -18.34
CA LYS A 11 -18.41 6.35 -19.46
C LYS A 11 -19.89 5.99 -19.50
N ALA A 12 -20.24 4.82 -18.99
CA ALA A 12 -21.60 4.31 -18.92
C ALA A 12 -21.87 3.58 -17.59
N THR A 13 -23.14 3.35 -17.27
CA THR A 13 -23.58 2.63 -16.06
C THR A 13 -22.89 1.27 -15.92
N LYS A 14 -22.71 0.53 -17.02
CA LYS A 14 -22.04 -0.78 -17.01
C LYS A 14 -20.57 -0.70 -16.55
N ASP A 15 -19.87 0.41 -16.84
CA ASP A 15 -18.49 0.62 -16.44
C ASP A 15 -18.41 0.87 -14.93
N LEU A 16 -19.37 1.62 -14.38
CA LEU A 16 -19.50 1.84 -12.94
C LEU A 16 -19.78 0.53 -12.21
N VAL A 17 -20.68 -0.31 -12.72
CA VAL A 17 -20.97 -1.62 -12.12
C VAL A 17 -19.76 -2.53 -12.21
N ARG A 18 -19.06 -2.58 -13.34
CA ARG A 18 -17.81 -3.36 -13.47
C ARG A 18 -16.73 -2.90 -12.49
N LEU A 19 -16.55 -1.60 -12.33
CA LEU A 19 -15.63 -1.02 -11.34
C LEU A 19 -16.06 -1.38 -9.90
N TYR A 20 -17.36 -1.30 -9.61
CA TYR A 20 -17.90 -1.72 -8.31
C TYR A 20 -17.61 -3.20 -8.03
N VAL A 21 -17.77 -4.08 -9.03
CA VAL A 21 -17.44 -5.50 -8.90
C VAL A 21 -15.95 -5.69 -8.59
N HIS A 22 -15.05 -5.02 -9.33
CA HIS A 22 -13.62 -5.06 -9.05
C HIS A 22 -13.32 -4.62 -7.60
N GLU A 23 -13.85 -3.48 -7.20
CA GLU A 23 -13.61 -2.87 -5.90
C GLU A 23 -14.14 -3.72 -4.74
N ALA A 24 -15.30 -4.36 -4.91
CA ALA A 24 -15.83 -5.29 -3.93
C ALA A 24 -14.95 -6.54 -3.78
N GLU A 25 -14.41 -7.09 -4.89
CA GLU A 25 -13.44 -8.19 -4.80
C GLU A 25 -12.16 -7.77 -4.06
N ARG A 26 -11.69 -6.53 -4.25
CA ARG A 26 -10.51 -6.02 -3.52
C ARG A 26 -10.76 -5.81 -2.02
N VAL A 27 -11.98 -5.44 -1.64
CA VAL A 27 -12.32 -5.14 -0.24
C VAL A 27 -12.65 -6.40 0.57
N TYR A 28 -13.39 -7.33 -0.04
CA TYR A 28 -13.90 -8.54 0.62
C TYR A 28 -13.16 -9.79 0.17
N GLY A 29 -13.03 -9.98 -1.15
CA GLY A 29 -12.48 -11.20 -1.74
C GLY A 29 -11.02 -11.44 -1.37
N ASP A 30 -10.18 -10.41 -1.40
CA ASP A 30 -8.75 -10.51 -1.09
C ASP A 30 -8.45 -10.96 0.36
N LYS A 31 -9.43 -10.89 1.27
CA LYS A 31 -9.29 -11.32 2.68
C LYS A 31 -9.66 -12.78 2.91
N LEU A 32 -10.23 -13.45 1.91
CA LEU A 32 -10.69 -14.82 2.01
C LEU A 32 -9.54 -15.77 1.67
N VAL A 33 -9.36 -16.78 2.51
CA VAL A 33 -8.24 -17.74 2.39
C VAL A 33 -8.73 -19.11 1.90
N ASN A 34 -9.95 -19.50 2.28
CA ASN A 34 -10.51 -20.79 1.91
C ASN A 34 -11.24 -20.71 0.57
N GLY A 35 -11.08 -21.73 -0.29
CA GLY A 35 -11.76 -21.83 -1.58
C GLY A 35 -13.29 -21.80 -1.44
N ASP A 36 -13.84 -22.53 -0.46
CA ASP A 36 -15.29 -22.56 -0.23
C ASP A 36 -15.86 -21.19 0.13
N ASP A 37 -15.11 -20.40 0.91
CA ASP A 37 -15.50 -19.04 1.28
C ASP A 37 -15.43 -18.10 0.07
N ILE A 38 -14.40 -18.24 -0.77
CA ILE A 38 -14.23 -17.49 -2.00
C ILE A 38 -15.40 -17.78 -2.95
N ASP A 39 -15.74 -19.06 -3.17
CA ASP A 39 -16.84 -19.47 -4.04
C ASP A 39 -18.19 -18.99 -3.51
N SER A 40 -18.40 -19.08 -2.20
CA SER A 40 -19.61 -18.58 -1.53
C SER A 40 -19.74 -17.07 -1.68
N PHE A 41 -18.65 -16.32 -1.47
CA PHE A 41 -18.62 -14.88 -1.69
C PHE A 41 -18.93 -14.52 -3.15
N GLN A 42 -18.30 -15.20 -4.11
CA GLN A 42 -18.52 -14.97 -5.54
C GLN A 42 -20.00 -15.20 -5.91
N LYS A 43 -20.62 -16.26 -5.39
CA LYS A 43 -22.04 -16.54 -5.62
C LYS A 43 -22.95 -15.47 -5.03
N ILE A 44 -22.80 -15.18 -3.73
CA ILE A 44 -23.61 -14.17 -3.03
C ILE A 44 -23.48 -12.81 -3.72
N PHE A 45 -22.26 -12.46 -4.13
CA PHE A 45 -21.98 -11.17 -4.75
C PHE A 45 -22.59 -11.07 -6.14
N ARG A 46 -22.49 -12.10 -6.99
CA ARG A 46 -23.17 -12.16 -8.30
C ARG A 46 -24.67 -12.04 -8.16
N ASP A 47 -25.28 -12.80 -7.26
CA ASP A 47 -26.72 -12.74 -7.00
C ASP A 47 -27.16 -11.33 -6.54
N THR A 48 -26.33 -10.68 -5.72
CA THR A 48 -26.58 -9.31 -5.24
C THR A 48 -26.49 -8.29 -6.38
N VAL A 49 -25.48 -8.39 -7.25
CA VAL A 49 -25.34 -7.50 -8.42
C VAL A 49 -26.53 -7.69 -9.36
N LYS A 50 -26.89 -8.93 -9.68
CA LYS A 50 -28.03 -9.25 -10.54
C LYS A 50 -29.36 -8.73 -10.02
N LYS A 51 -29.58 -8.81 -8.70
CA LYS A 51 -30.80 -8.32 -8.06
C LYS A 51 -30.93 -6.79 -8.08
N ASN A 52 -29.82 -6.07 -7.93
CA ASN A 52 -29.83 -4.61 -7.79
C ASN A 52 -29.58 -3.87 -9.12
N PHE A 53 -28.93 -4.51 -10.10
CA PHE A 53 -28.58 -3.93 -11.40
C PHE A 53 -29.21 -4.77 -12.54
N THR A 54 -30.52 -4.62 -12.75
CA THR A 54 -31.27 -5.45 -13.72
C THR A 54 -30.99 -5.11 -15.18
N ASP A 55 -30.58 -3.86 -15.46
CA ASP A 55 -30.45 -3.34 -16.82
C ASP A 55 -28.99 -3.32 -17.31
N VAL A 56 -28.11 -4.10 -16.67
CA VAL A 56 -26.68 -4.14 -16.96
C VAL A 56 -26.27 -5.52 -17.44
N ASP A 57 -25.41 -5.55 -18.46
CA ASP A 57 -24.80 -6.77 -18.97
C ASP A 57 -23.89 -7.42 -17.91
N GLU A 58 -24.39 -8.48 -17.28
CA GLU A 58 -23.68 -9.25 -16.26
C GLU A 58 -22.38 -9.85 -16.80
N GLU A 59 -22.40 -10.35 -18.04
CA GLU A 59 -21.22 -10.96 -18.65
C GLU A 59 -20.10 -9.93 -18.80
N PHE A 60 -20.43 -8.72 -19.24
CA PHE A 60 -19.49 -7.61 -19.28
C PHE A 60 -18.95 -7.24 -17.90
N CYS A 61 -19.79 -7.17 -16.86
CA CYS A 61 -19.35 -6.75 -15.53
C CYS A 61 -18.40 -7.76 -14.86
N PHE A 62 -18.58 -9.07 -15.12
CA PHE A 62 -17.77 -10.12 -14.52
C PHE A 62 -16.68 -10.69 -15.43
N ARG A 63 -16.56 -10.23 -16.68
CA ARG A 63 -15.52 -10.66 -17.63
C ARG A 63 -14.11 -10.53 -17.05
N ARG A 64 -13.29 -11.56 -17.20
CA ARG A 64 -11.88 -11.58 -16.78
C ARG A 64 -10.95 -11.12 -17.94
N PRO A 65 -9.79 -10.49 -17.66
CA PRO A 65 -9.33 -10.06 -16.34
C PRO A 65 -10.18 -8.90 -15.78
N LEU A 66 -10.50 -8.95 -14.48
CA LEU A 66 -11.22 -7.90 -13.77
C LEU A 66 -10.23 -7.12 -12.91
N ILE A 67 -9.39 -6.33 -13.57
CA ILE A 67 -8.27 -5.64 -12.95
C ILE A 67 -8.34 -4.17 -13.34
N TYR A 68 -8.26 -3.30 -12.34
CA TYR A 68 -8.06 -1.87 -12.51
C TYR A 68 -6.74 -1.49 -11.84
N THR A 69 -5.90 -0.74 -12.53
CA THR A 69 -4.61 -0.30 -12.01
C THR A 69 -4.38 1.18 -12.30
N HIS A 70 -3.45 1.79 -11.59
CA HIS A 70 -3.06 3.19 -11.84
C HIS A 70 -2.11 3.35 -13.04
N PHE A 71 -1.66 2.25 -13.66
CA PHE A 71 -0.61 2.28 -14.67
C PHE A 71 -1.02 1.63 -16.00
N SER A 72 -2.33 1.41 -16.21
CA SER A 72 -2.81 0.70 -17.42
C SER A 72 -2.50 1.46 -18.72
N THR A 73 -2.34 2.79 -18.65
CA THR A 73 -1.97 3.66 -19.77
C THR A 73 -0.47 3.98 -19.81
N GLY A 74 0.34 3.38 -18.94
CA GLY A 74 1.77 3.67 -18.79
C GLY A 74 2.16 4.01 -17.35
N ILE A 75 3.46 3.95 -17.08
CA ILE A 75 4.04 4.25 -15.75
C ILE A 75 4.44 5.72 -15.72
N GLY A 76 4.15 6.41 -14.61
CA GLY A 76 4.51 7.81 -14.37
C GLY A 76 3.36 8.82 -14.48
N ASP A 77 2.26 8.47 -15.15
CA ASP A 77 1.01 9.26 -15.15
C ASP A 77 -0.13 8.40 -14.58
N PRO A 78 -0.33 8.41 -13.25
CA PRO A 78 -1.21 7.46 -12.60
C PRO A 78 -2.68 7.69 -12.96
N LYS A 79 -3.27 6.75 -13.70
CA LYS A 79 -4.68 6.75 -14.12
C LYS A 79 -5.33 5.44 -13.77
N TYR A 80 -6.34 5.50 -12.90
CA TYR A 80 -7.04 4.32 -12.43
C TYR A 80 -8.04 3.81 -13.47
N MET A 81 -7.62 2.82 -14.25
CA MET A 81 -8.30 2.39 -15.48
C MET A 81 -8.27 0.86 -15.61
N PRO A 82 -9.23 0.26 -16.33
CA PRO A 82 -9.27 -1.18 -16.53
C PRO A 82 -8.09 -1.66 -17.38
N ILE A 83 -7.68 -2.91 -17.13
CA ILE A 83 -6.78 -3.68 -18.00
C ILE A 83 -7.65 -4.51 -18.95
N ASP A 84 -7.38 -4.45 -20.25
CA ASP A 84 -8.19 -5.11 -21.27
C ASP A 84 -7.89 -6.61 -21.36
N ASN A 85 -6.63 -6.98 -21.23
CA ASN A 85 -6.15 -8.36 -21.36
C ASN A 85 -4.82 -8.58 -20.64
N TRP A 86 -4.47 -9.85 -20.43
CA TRP A 86 -3.24 -10.23 -19.75
C TRP A 86 -1.98 -9.81 -20.50
N GLN A 87 -2.00 -9.81 -21.85
CA GLN A 87 -0.83 -9.42 -22.65
C GLN A 87 -0.44 -7.97 -22.39
N GLN A 88 -1.42 -7.07 -22.26
CA GLN A 88 -1.19 -5.68 -21.88
C GLN A 88 -0.51 -5.59 -20.51
N LEU A 89 -1.04 -6.31 -19.51
CA LEU A 89 -0.51 -6.27 -18.15
C LEU A 89 0.91 -6.85 -18.06
N THR A 90 1.15 -7.99 -18.73
CA THR A 90 2.48 -8.60 -18.82
C THR A 90 3.47 -7.64 -19.43
N ARG A 91 3.14 -6.99 -20.55
CA ARG A 91 4.03 -5.99 -21.16
C ARG A 91 4.36 -4.85 -20.20
N LEU A 92 3.35 -4.22 -19.61
CA LEU A 92 3.54 -3.10 -18.68
C LEU A 92 4.44 -3.47 -17.49
N LEU A 93 4.24 -4.65 -16.90
CA LEU A 93 5.01 -5.10 -15.74
C LEU A 93 6.41 -5.61 -16.11
N THR A 94 6.59 -6.19 -17.29
CA THR A 94 7.92 -6.56 -17.79
C THR A 94 8.75 -5.31 -18.06
N ASP A 95 8.18 -4.32 -18.76
CA ASP A 95 8.84 -3.04 -19.01
C ASP A 95 9.19 -2.35 -17.66
N ALA A 96 8.30 -2.41 -16.67
CA ALA A 96 8.56 -1.91 -15.31
C ALA A 96 9.75 -2.62 -14.64
N LEU A 97 9.81 -3.95 -14.77
CA LEU A 97 10.83 -4.78 -14.15
C LEU A 97 12.20 -4.55 -14.78
N GLU A 98 12.26 -4.40 -16.10
CA GLU A 98 13.48 -4.05 -16.83
C GLU A 98 14.02 -2.70 -16.37
N ASN A 99 13.18 -1.66 -16.37
CA ASN A 99 13.54 -0.33 -15.88
C ASN A 99 13.98 -0.35 -14.40
N TYR A 100 13.32 -1.15 -13.55
CA TYR A 100 13.74 -1.32 -12.16
C TYR A 100 15.17 -1.89 -12.08
N ASN A 101 15.47 -2.90 -12.89
CA ASN A 101 16.74 -3.62 -12.89
C ASN A 101 17.91 -2.78 -13.45
N GLU A 102 17.62 -1.72 -14.22
CA GLU A 102 18.65 -0.78 -14.69
C GLU A 102 19.19 0.12 -13.56
N VAL A 103 18.34 0.49 -12.60
CA VAL A 103 18.67 1.47 -11.55
C VAL A 103 18.80 0.86 -10.15
N ASN A 104 18.34 -0.38 -9.95
CA ASN A 104 18.39 -1.10 -8.68
C ASN A 104 19.08 -2.47 -8.82
N ALA A 105 19.31 -3.12 -7.68
CA ALA A 105 19.76 -4.51 -7.66
C ALA A 105 18.74 -5.41 -8.41
N SER A 106 19.25 -6.18 -9.38
CA SER A 106 18.40 -6.97 -10.27
C SER A 106 17.51 -7.97 -9.52
N MET A 107 16.22 -7.96 -9.86
CA MET A 107 15.22 -8.94 -9.43
C MET A 107 14.81 -9.82 -10.61
N ASN A 108 15.09 -11.13 -10.50
CA ASN A 108 14.65 -12.12 -11.48
C ASN A 108 13.23 -12.62 -11.13
N LEU A 109 12.23 -11.77 -11.36
CA LEU A 109 10.83 -12.10 -11.13
C LEU A 109 10.22 -12.78 -12.36
N VAL A 110 9.52 -13.89 -12.14
CA VAL A 110 8.68 -14.52 -13.17
C VAL A 110 7.26 -13.96 -13.02
N LEU A 111 6.77 -13.26 -14.05
CA LEU A 111 5.47 -12.58 -14.05
C LEU A 111 4.35 -13.50 -14.59
N PHE A 112 3.93 -14.47 -13.78
CA PHE A 112 2.71 -15.24 -14.04
C PHE A 112 1.47 -14.52 -13.48
N GLU A 113 0.27 -15.00 -13.82
CA GLU A 113 -0.99 -14.29 -13.54
C GLU A 113 -1.15 -13.87 -12.07
N ASP A 114 -0.93 -14.78 -11.10
CA ASP A 114 -1.07 -14.43 -9.69
C ASP A 114 -0.04 -13.39 -9.23
N ALA A 115 1.21 -13.51 -9.67
CA ALA A 115 2.25 -12.52 -9.35
C ALA A 115 1.85 -11.12 -9.86
N MET A 116 1.33 -11.04 -11.08
CA MET A 116 0.84 -9.78 -11.66
C MET A 116 -0.39 -9.25 -10.89
N MET A 117 -1.32 -10.12 -10.48
CA MET A 117 -2.45 -9.70 -9.65
C MET A 117 -2.01 -9.13 -8.30
N HIS A 118 -1.06 -9.78 -7.61
CA HIS A 118 -0.51 -9.26 -6.35
C HIS A 118 0.17 -7.90 -6.54
N ILE A 119 0.94 -7.70 -7.62
CA ILE A 119 1.51 -6.38 -7.93
C ILE A 119 0.41 -5.33 -8.11
N CYS A 120 -0.67 -5.65 -8.84
CA CYS A 120 -1.81 -4.76 -9.03
C CYS A 120 -2.50 -4.40 -7.70
N ARG A 121 -2.67 -5.39 -6.80
CA ARG A 121 -3.25 -5.20 -5.47
C ARG A 121 -2.38 -4.29 -4.62
N ILE A 122 -1.07 -4.56 -4.55
CA ILE A 122 -0.12 -3.76 -3.79
C ILE A 122 -0.08 -2.33 -4.34
N ASN A 123 0.01 -2.14 -5.66
CA ASN A 123 -0.03 -0.83 -6.29
C ASN A 123 -1.31 -0.07 -5.90
N ARG A 124 -2.49 -0.70 -6.01
CA ARG A 124 -3.76 -0.09 -5.59
C ARG A 124 -3.75 0.31 -4.12
N ILE A 125 -3.14 -0.50 -3.24
CA ILE A 125 -2.97 -0.14 -1.82
C ILE A 125 -2.06 1.07 -1.70
N LEU A 126 -0.88 1.08 -2.32
CA LEU A 126 0.11 2.17 -2.20
C LEU A 126 -0.41 3.53 -2.71
N GLU A 127 -1.25 3.52 -3.74
CA GLU A 127 -1.91 4.72 -4.30
C GLU A 127 -3.05 5.23 -3.42
N SER A 128 -3.50 4.44 -2.44
CA SER A 128 -4.52 4.86 -1.49
C SER A 128 -3.96 5.89 -0.49
N PRO A 129 -4.75 6.92 -0.11
CA PRO A 129 -4.44 7.75 1.05
C PRO A 129 -4.25 6.87 2.28
N ARG A 130 -3.12 6.99 2.97
CA ARG A 130 -2.72 6.13 4.10
C ARG A 130 -2.74 4.62 3.78
N GLY A 131 -2.47 4.27 2.54
CA GLY A 131 -2.44 2.90 2.04
C GLY A 131 -1.25 2.08 2.54
N ASN A 132 -1.41 1.44 3.70
CA ASN A 132 -0.46 0.48 4.24
C ASN A 132 -0.89 -0.95 3.88
N ALA A 133 0.07 -1.85 3.71
CA ALA A 133 -0.17 -3.25 3.36
C ALA A 133 0.41 -4.20 4.41
N LEU A 134 -0.33 -5.26 4.72
CA LEU A 134 0.14 -6.43 5.44
C LEU A 134 0.07 -7.62 4.49
N LEU A 135 1.21 -7.97 3.90
CA LEU A 135 1.35 -9.08 2.97
C LEU A 135 1.62 -10.36 3.75
N VAL A 136 0.70 -11.32 3.65
CA VAL A 136 0.74 -12.57 4.41
C VAL A 136 0.96 -13.74 3.47
N GLY A 137 2.10 -14.42 3.60
CA GLY A 137 2.37 -15.60 2.80
C GLY A 137 3.58 -16.36 3.29
N VAL A 138 3.73 -17.62 2.85
CA VAL A 138 4.89 -18.44 3.19
C VAL A 138 6.19 -17.85 2.62
N GLY A 139 7.34 -18.28 3.15
CA GLY A 139 8.64 -17.90 2.59
C GLY A 139 8.74 -18.30 1.12
N GLY A 140 9.40 -17.45 0.30
CA GLY A 140 9.54 -17.70 -1.14
C GLY A 140 8.38 -17.22 -2.01
N SER A 141 7.25 -16.76 -1.45
CA SER A 141 6.09 -16.27 -2.20
C SER A 141 6.28 -14.91 -2.91
N GLY A 142 7.51 -14.38 -2.98
CA GLY A 142 7.82 -13.14 -3.69
C GLY A 142 7.40 -11.82 -3.02
N LYS A 143 6.74 -11.82 -1.85
CA LYS A 143 6.19 -10.60 -1.18
C LYS A 143 7.09 -9.37 -1.26
N GLN A 144 8.37 -9.50 -0.90
CA GLN A 144 9.32 -8.38 -0.91
C GLN A 144 9.55 -7.84 -2.33
N SER A 145 9.81 -8.74 -3.29
CA SER A 145 10.11 -8.40 -4.68
C SER A 145 8.88 -7.82 -5.40
N LEU A 146 7.69 -8.40 -5.17
CA LEU A 146 6.43 -7.87 -5.70
C LEU A 146 6.12 -6.48 -5.13
N SER A 147 6.38 -6.26 -3.83
CA SER A 147 6.23 -4.94 -3.20
C SER A 147 7.18 -3.90 -3.78
N ARG A 148 8.42 -4.28 -4.07
CA ARG A 148 9.42 -3.39 -4.69
C ARG A 148 9.00 -2.97 -6.08
N LEU A 149 8.54 -3.92 -6.89
CA LEU A 149 8.07 -3.62 -8.23
C LEU A 149 6.80 -2.74 -8.19
N ALA A 150 5.86 -3.04 -7.31
CA ALA A 150 4.66 -2.21 -7.13
C ALA A 150 5.00 -0.78 -6.68
N ALA A 151 5.94 -0.61 -5.74
CA ALA A 151 6.41 0.70 -5.30
C ALA A 151 7.13 1.47 -6.42
N PHE A 152 7.94 0.77 -7.23
CA PHE A 152 8.60 1.36 -8.40
C PHE A 152 7.59 1.86 -9.44
N VAL A 153 6.54 1.08 -9.72
CA VAL A 153 5.44 1.49 -10.61
C VAL A 153 4.72 2.74 -10.07
N SER A 154 4.61 2.88 -8.75
CA SER A 154 4.06 4.07 -8.08
C SER A 154 5.07 5.22 -7.90
N ALA A 155 6.28 5.11 -8.45
CA ALA A 155 7.37 6.08 -8.26
C ALA A 155 7.67 6.37 -6.77
N GLN A 156 7.57 5.36 -5.91
CA GLN A 156 7.87 5.45 -4.48
C GLN A 156 9.20 4.75 -4.17
N GLU A 157 10.06 5.42 -3.42
CA GLU A 157 11.35 4.86 -3.01
C GLU A 157 11.15 3.82 -1.90
N VAL A 158 11.81 2.67 -2.00
CA VAL A 158 11.68 1.64 -0.96
C VAL A 158 12.84 1.70 0.01
N PHE A 159 12.54 1.84 1.29
CA PHE A 159 13.48 1.71 2.37
C PHE A 159 13.24 0.41 3.15
N GLN A 160 14.31 -0.33 3.39
CA GLN A 160 14.28 -1.53 4.21
C GLN A 160 15.46 -1.49 5.19
N ILE A 161 15.19 -1.74 6.47
CA ILE A 161 16.23 -1.77 7.50
C ILE A 161 17.19 -2.94 7.31
N THR A 162 18.47 -2.75 7.63
CA THR A 162 19.46 -3.83 7.63
C THR A 162 19.83 -4.18 9.07
N ILE A 163 19.41 -5.36 9.53
CA ILE A 163 19.73 -5.82 10.88
C ILE A 163 21.22 -6.21 10.93
N ARG A 164 21.96 -5.55 11.81
CA ARG A 164 23.34 -5.86 12.18
C ARG A 164 23.41 -6.32 13.64
N LYS A 165 24.51 -6.97 14.04
CA LYS A 165 24.72 -7.32 15.45
C LYS A 165 24.66 -6.05 16.31
N GLY A 166 23.79 -6.05 17.31
CA GLY A 166 23.58 -4.90 18.19
C GLY A 166 22.56 -3.87 17.68
N TYR A 167 21.95 -4.07 16.51
CA TYR A 167 20.85 -3.21 16.06
C TYR A 167 19.67 -3.29 17.04
N GLY A 168 19.30 -2.15 17.61
CA GLY A 168 18.27 -2.05 18.64
C GLY A 168 17.23 -0.97 18.34
N ILE A 169 16.45 -0.63 19.37
CA ILE A 169 15.35 0.34 19.27
C ILE A 169 15.87 1.74 18.93
N ALA A 170 17.05 2.09 19.44
CA ALA A 170 17.66 3.39 19.16
C ALA A 170 18.03 3.53 17.68
N ASP A 171 18.60 2.49 17.07
CA ASP A 171 18.90 2.46 15.63
C ASP A 171 17.61 2.54 14.81
N LEU A 172 16.58 1.78 15.18
CA LEU A 172 15.29 1.83 14.51
C LEU A 172 14.66 3.23 14.59
N LYS A 173 14.71 3.89 15.74
CA LYS A 173 14.22 5.28 15.87
C LYS A 173 14.97 6.23 14.94
N LEU A 174 16.28 6.06 14.76
CA LEU A 174 17.07 6.88 13.85
C LEU A 174 16.70 6.63 12.38
N ASP A 175 16.49 5.37 11.99
CA ASP A 175 16.01 5.01 10.65
C ASP A 175 14.61 5.58 10.39
N LEU A 176 13.70 5.48 11.37
CA LEU A 176 12.34 6.02 11.28
C LEU A 176 12.33 7.55 11.25
N ASN A 177 13.18 8.22 12.03
CA ASN A 177 13.35 9.68 11.97
C ASN A 177 13.77 10.09 10.54
N THR A 178 14.77 9.42 9.97
CA THR A 178 15.22 9.66 8.57
C THR A 178 14.07 9.51 7.58
N LEU A 179 13.21 8.48 7.74
CA LEU A 179 12.03 8.28 6.90
C LEU A 179 11.01 9.40 7.03
N TYR A 180 10.72 9.84 8.25
CA TYR A 180 9.79 10.95 8.49
C TYR A 180 10.32 12.25 7.87
N MET A 181 11.62 12.53 7.98
CA MET A 181 12.23 13.71 7.36
C MET A 181 12.16 13.66 5.83
N ARG A 182 12.39 12.49 5.22
CA ARG A 182 12.23 12.31 3.76
C ARG A 182 10.79 12.50 3.31
N ALA A 183 9.84 11.87 3.99
CA ALA A 183 8.44 11.89 3.62
C ALA A 183 7.77 13.24 3.91
N GLY A 184 8.04 13.83 5.08
CA GLY A 184 7.38 15.05 5.57
C GLY A 184 8.04 16.34 5.13
N ILE A 185 9.37 16.40 5.09
CA ILE A 185 10.11 17.64 4.77
C ILE A 185 10.48 17.65 3.28
N LYS A 186 11.21 16.63 2.82
CA LYS A 186 11.65 16.53 1.42
C LYS A 186 10.52 16.17 0.46
N ASN A 187 9.36 15.77 0.99
CA ASN A 187 8.17 15.38 0.22
C ASN A 187 8.45 14.25 -0.77
N ILE A 188 9.29 13.29 -0.38
CA ILE A 188 9.65 12.14 -1.21
C ILE A 188 8.74 10.95 -0.85
N PRO A 189 7.89 10.47 -1.77
CA PRO A 189 7.07 9.28 -1.54
C PRO A 189 7.95 8.07 -1.24
N THR A 190 7.71 7.43 -0.10
CA THR A 190 8.56 6.37 0.44
C THR A 190 7.73 5.21 0.94
N VAL A 191 8.16 3.98 0.63
CA VAL A 191 7.64 2.74 1.22
C VAL A 191 8.62 2.21 2.25
N PHE A 192 8.21 2.13 3.50
CA PHE A 192 8.90 1.38 4.53
C PHE A 192 8.53 -0.10 4.41
N LEU A 193 9.46 -0.93 3.96
CA LEU A 193 9.29 -2.37 3.85
C LEU A 193 9.96 -3.08 5.03
N MET A 194 9.18 -3.83 5.80
CA MET A 194 9.68 -4.63 6.93
C MET A 194 9.18 -6.06 6.86
N THR A 195 10.01 -7.01 7.26
CA THR A 195 9.71 -8.44 7.26
C THR A 195 9.81 -9.02 8.66
N ASP A 196 9.23 -10.20 8.88
CA ASP A 196 9.30 -10.88 10.18
C ASP A 196 10.73 -11.10 10.66
N ALA A 197 11.66 -11.41 9.75
CA ALA A 197 13.07 -11.65 10.05
C ALA A 197 13.79 -10.40 10.59
N GLN A 198 13.23 -9.21 10.36
CA GLN A 198 13.79 -7.94 10.80
C GLN A 198 13.22 -7.49 12.16
N VAL A 199 12.24 -8.22 12.71
CA VAL A 199 11.70 -7.97 14.05
C VAL A 199 12.59 -8.68 15.08
N ALA A 200 13.74 -8.08 15.37
CA ALA A 200 14.70 -8.60 16.34
C ALA A 200 14.22 -8.47 17.80
N ASP A 201 13.41 -7.45 18.09
CA ASP A 201 12.76 -7.23 19.39
C ASP A 201 11.28 -6.90 19.13
N GLU A 202 10.37 -7.50 19.91
CA GLU A 202 8.92 -7.22 19.85
C GLU A 202 8.59 -5.74 20.11
N LYS A 203 9.47 -5.01 20.80
CA LYS A 203 9.34 -3.56 20.99
C LYS A 203 9.42 -2.77 19.67
N PHE A 204 9.97 -3.34 18.59
CA PHE A 204 9.93 -2.69 17.28
C PHE A 204 8.48 -2.53 16.81
N LEU A 205 7.62 -3.51 17.08
CA LEU A 205 6.21 -3.48 16.71
C LEU A 205 5.41 -2.46 17.50
N VAL A 206 5.89 -1.99 18.65
CA VAL A 206 5.29 -0.82 19.34
C VAL A 206 5.44 0.42 18.45
N LEU A 207 6.64 0.68 17.93
CA LEU A 207 6.89 1.83 17.06
C LEU A 207 6.09 1.71 15.75
N ILE A 208 6.05 0.53 15.14
CA ILE A 208 5.28 0.30 13.90
C ILE A 208 3.77 0.46 14.15
N ASN A 209 3.27 -0.01 15.30
CA ASN A 209 1.88 0.19 15.69
C ASN A 209 1.54 1.67 15.82
N ASP A 210 2.42 2.46 16.45
CA ASP A 210 2.25 3.91 16.60
C ASP A 210 2.25 4.62 15.23
N MET A 211 3.17 4.26 14.32
CA MET A 211 3.19 4.78 12.95
C MET A 211 1.88 4.49 12.20
N LEU A 212 1.35 3.27 12.34
CA LEU A 212 0.14 2.84 11.66
C LEU A 212 -1.11 3.53 12.24
N ALA A 213 -1.21 3.63 13.58
CA ALA A 213 -2.35 4.17 14.28
C ALA A 213 -2.42 5.70 14.18
N SER A 214 -1.47 6.40 14.79
CA SER A 214 -1.44 7.87 14.86
C SER A 214 -0.51 8.49 13.83
N GLY A 215 0.51 7.76 13.37
CA GLY A 215 1.61 8.35 12.62
C GLY A 215 2.59 9.11 13.52
N GLU A 216 2.43 9.05 14.84
CA GLU A 216 3.27 9.75 15.80
C GLU A 216 3.96 8.74 16.72
N ILE A 217 5.29 8.78 16.76
CA ILE A 217 6.10 7.94 17.63
C ILE A 217 6.66 8.80 18.76
N ASN A 218 6.42 8.37 20.01
CA ASN A 218 6.91 9.08 21.18
C ASN A 218 8.44 9.11 21.25
N GLY A 219 8.99 10.32 21.38
CA GLY A 219 10.44 10.57 21.44
C GLY A 219 11.16 10.08 20.18
N LEU A 220 10.57 10.29 19.00
CA LEU A 220 11.23 10.07 17.72
C LEU A 220 12.17 11.22 17.34
N PHE A 221 11.76 12.44 17.69
CA PHE A 221 12.49 13.67 17.47
C PHE A 221 12.91 14.28 18.81
N THR A 222 14.04 14.95 18.78
CA THR A 222 14.49 15.87 19.82
C THR A 222 13.72 17.19 19.76
N ASP A 223 13.81 18.00 20.81
CA ASP A 223 13.16 19.33 20.84
C ASP A 223 13.70 20.27 19.76
N ASP A 224 15.00 20.16 19.44
CA ASP A 224 15.66 20.93 18.38
C ASP A 224 15.14 20.52 16.99
N GLU A 225 15.09 19.21 16.70
CA GLU A 225 14.53 18.68 15.44
C GLU A 225 13.05 19.05 15.28
N THR A 226 12.28 18.98 16.38
CA THR A 226 10.87 19.37 16.36
C THR A 226 10.72 20.85 16.00
N THR A 227 11.57 21.71 16.55
CA THR A 227 11.57 23.14 16.24
C THR A 227 11.93 23.39 14.76
N GLU A 228 12.90 22.66 14.22
CA GLU A 228 13.28 22.73 12.81
C GLU A 228 12.14 22.28 11.88
N ILE A 229 11.49 21.15 12.20
CA ILE A 229 10.34 20.62 11.46
C ILE A 229 9.22 21.66 11.42
N LEU A 230 8.84 22.21 12.58
CA LEU A 230 7.77 23.21 12.67
C LEU A 230 8.09 24.48 11.87
N ALA A 231 9.35 24.91 11.85
CA ALA A 231 9.78 26.05 11.05
C ALA A 231 9.67 25.76 9.54
N SER A 232 10.02 24.55 9.10
CA SER A 232 10.01 24.17 7.69
C SER A 232 8.60 24.10 7.07
N VAL A 233 7.61 23.62 7.82
CA VAL A 233 6.24 23.45 7.31
C VAL A 233 5.37 24.69 7.48
N LYS A 234 5.85 25.69 8.24
CA LYS A 234 5.09 26.89 8.62
C LYS A 234 4.53 27.65 7.41
N ASN A 235 5.33 27.78 6.36
CA ASN A 235 4.92 28.47 5.13
C ASN A 235 3.85 27.69 4.37
N GLU A 236 3.96 26.35 4.33
CA GLU A 236 2.95 25.48 3.71
C GLU A 236 1.60 25.57 4.44
N VAL A 237 1.62 25.58 5.78
CA VAL A 237 0.43 25.71 6.62
C VAL A 237 -0.29 27.03 6.35
N ARG A 238 0.45 28.15 6.33
CA ARG A 238 -0.11 29.48 5.99
C ARG A 238 -0.68 29.51 4.58
N ALA A 239 -0.03 28.84 3.62
CA ALA A 239 -0.50 28.77 2.24
C ALA A 239 -1.85 28.01 2.10
N GLN A 240 -2.16 27.11 3.04
CA GLN A 240 -3.48 26.45 3.13
C GLN A 240 -4.54 27.27 3.87
N GLY A 241 -4.21 28.50 4.29
CA GLY A 241 -5.12 29.35 5.07
C GLY A 241 -5.32 28.89 6.52
N ILE A 242 -4.42 28.03 7.02
CA ILE A 242 -4.45 27.53 8.40
C ILE A 242 -3.54 28.42 9.26
N GLU A 243 -3.96 28.73 10.49
CA GLU A 243 -3.15 29.47 11.45
C GLU A 243 -1.91 28.67 11.86
N ASP A 244 -0.75 29.31 11.90
CA ASP A 244 0.57 28.71 12.06
C ASP A 244 0.95 28.42 13.52
N THR A 245 -0.02 27.93 14.30
CA THR A 245 0.20 27.44 15.66
C THR A 245 1.08 26.18 15.64
N LYS A 246 1.82 25.93 16.73
CA LYS A 246 2.68 24.74 16.86
C LYS A 246 1.90 23.43 16.59
N GLU A 247 0.67 23.35 17.13
CA GLU A 247 -0.21 22.18 16.97
C GLU A 247 -0.64 21.98 15.51
N ASN A 248 -1.06 23.06 14.82
CA ASN A 248 -1.47 22.98 13.42
C ASN A 248 -0.30 22.58 12.51
N CYS A 249 0.89 23.15 12.74
CA CYS A 249 2.10 22.79 12.02
C CYS A 249 2.49 21.32 12.24
N TRP A 250 2.42 20.84 13.49
CA TRP A 250 2.70 19.43 13.80
C TRP A 250 1.72 18.49 13.11
N ARG A 251 0.41 18.75 13.24
CA ARG A 251 -0.63 17.95 12.59
C ARG A 251 -0.43 17.93 11.06
N TYR A 252 -0.14 19.07 10.46
CA TYR A 252 0.15 19.17 9.03
C TYR A 252 1.35 18.32 8.62
N PHE A 253 2.44 18.38 9.37
CA PHE A 253 3.62 17.56 9.14
C PHE A 253 3.28 16.06 9.22
N ILE A 254 2.58 15.63 10.26
CA ILE A 254 2.18 14.22 10.42
C ILE A 254 1.25 13.78 9.28
N ASP A 255 0.28 14.60 8.87
CA ASP A 255 -0.56 14.27 7.72
C ASP A 255 0.24 14.16 6.41
N LYS A 256 1.23 15.03 6.21
CA LYS A 256 2.15 14.95 5.06
C LYS A 256 2.99 13.68 5.11
N VAL A 257 3.54 13.32 6.27
CA VAL A 257 4.24 12.04 6.48
C VAL A 257 3.31 10.87 6.16
N ARG A 258 2.10 10.81 6.71
CA ARG A 258 1.17 9.69 6.48
C ARG A 258 0.66 9.59 5.04
N ARG A 259 0.70 10.68 4.28
CA ARG A 259 0.41 10.67 2.84
C ARG A 259 1.55 10.08 2.04
N ASN A 260 2.80 10.44 2.35
CA ASN A 260 3.98 10.08 1.56
C ASN A 260 4.71 8.82 2.04
N LEU A 261 4.61 8.47 3.32
CA LEU A 261 5.21 7.30 3.92
C LEU A 261 4.17 6.18 4.02
N LYS A 262 4.36 5.12 3.24
CA LYS A 262 3.55 3.90 3.29
C LYS A 262 4.31 2.80 4.01
N ILE A 263 3.59 1.92 4.68
CA ILE A 263 4.18 0.78 5.40
C ILE A 263 3.74 -0.51 4.72
N VAL A 264 4.70 -1.35 4.35
CA VAL A 264 4.47 -2.69 3.81
C VAL A 264 5.13 -3.71 4.71
N LEU A 265 4.30 -4.53 5.36
CA LEU A 265 4.73 -5.59 6.27
C LEU A 265 4.63 -6.93 5.56
N CYS A 266 5.75 -7.64 5.41
CA CYS A 266 5.81 -8.95 4.76
C CYS A 266 5.94 -10.05 5.82
N PHE A 267 4.81 -10.56 6.31
CA PHE A 267 4.76 -11.53 7.41
C PHE A 267 4.35 -12.93 6.95
N SER A 268 4.71 -13.93 7.75
CA SER A 268 4.41 -15.34 7.51
C SER A 268 3.20 -15.77 8.35
N PRO A 269 2.22 -16.48 7.76
CA PRO A 269 1.12 -17.07 8.53
C PRO A 269 1.54 -18.32 9.31
N VAL A 270 2.75 -18.85 9.07
CA VAL A 270 3.22 -20.09 9.69
C VAL A 270 3.44 -19.91 11.18
N GLY A 271 2.84 -20.79 11.99
CA GLY A 271 2.92 -20.76 13.44
C GLY A 271 1.93 -19.80 14.10
N ALA A 272 2.16 -19.48 15.37
CA ALA A 272 1.27 -18.62 16.16
C ALA A 272 1.71 -17.14 16.18
N THR A 273 2.93 -16.84 15.75
CA THR A 273 3.59 -15.52 15.94
C THR A 273 2.77 -14.37 15.37
N LEU A 274 2.32 -14.47 14.11
CA LEU A 274 1.50 -13.44 13.47
C LEU A 274 0.21 -13.18 14.26
N ARG A 275 -0.47 -14.25 14.70
CA ARG A 275 -1.73 -14.16 15.45
C ARG A 275 -1.53 -13.49 16.82
N VAL A 276 -0.44 -13.81 17.51
CA VAL A 276 -0.10 -13.19 18.79
C VAL A 276 0.23 -11.72 18.60
N ARG A 277 1.04 -11.38 17.58
CA ARG A 277 1.38 -9.99 17.24
C ARG A 277 0.14 -9.18 16.87
N ALA A 278 -0.74 -9.72 16.03
CA ALA A 278 -1.99 -9.06 15.63
C ALA A 278 -2.90 -8.71 16.82
N ARG A 279 -2.93 -9.56 17.87
CA ARG A 279 -3.69 -9.28 19.10
C ARG A 279 -3.01 -8.23 19.99
N ARG A 280 -1.69 -8.24 20.05
CA ARG A 280 -0.90 -7.29 20.88
C ARG A 280 -0.79 -5.91 20.24
N PHE A 281 -0.78 -5.86 18.91
CA PHE A 281 -0.57 -4.65 18.11
C PHE A 281 -1.69 -4.53 17.06
N PRO A 282 -2.90 -4.10 17.46
CA PRO A 282 -4.08 -4.13 16.59
C PRO A 282 -3.93 -3.29 15.32
N ALA A 283 -3.11 -2.24 15.33
CA ALA A 283 -2.91 -1.40 14.15
C ALA A 283 -2.28 -2.16 12.98
N LEU A 284 -1.54 -3.26 13.25
CA LEU A 284 -0.99 -4.13 12.20
C LEU A 284 -2.09 -4.70 11.28
N VAL A 285 -3.29 -4.93 11.81
CA VAL A 285 -4.43 -5.50 11.07
C VAL A 285 -5.47 -4.43 10.74
N ASN A 286 -5.73 -3.50 11.67
CA ASN A 286 -6.81 -2.52 11.52
C ASN A 286 -6.43 -1.33 10.61
N CYS A 287 -5.13 -1.06 10.46
CA CYS A 287 -4.63 0.09 9.70
C CYS A 287 -3.85 -0.32 8.45
N THR A 288 -3.97 -1.59 8.04
CA THR A 288 -3.39 -2.12 6.81
C THR A 288 -4.45 -2.83 5.98
N ASN A 289 -4.22 -2.89 4.66
CA ASN A 289 -4.94 -3.80 3.78
C ASN A 289 -4.16 -5.11 3.73
N ILE A 290 -4.86 -6.23 3.87
CA ILE A 290 -4.26 -7.57 3.86
C ILE A 290 -4.32 -8.10 2.42
N ASP A 291 -3.19 -8.63 1.96
CA ASP A 291 -3.05 -9.41 0.73
C ASP A 291 -2.22 -10.67 0.99
#